data_AF-A0A6N8HWG8-F1
#
_entry.id   AF-A0A6N8HWG8-F1
#
_cell.length_a   1.000
_cell.length_b   1.000
_cell.length_c   1.000
_cell.angle_alpha   90.00
_cell.angle_beta   90.00
_cell.angle_gamma   90.00
#
_symmetry.space_group_name_H-M   'P 1'
#
loop_
_entity.id
_entity.type
_entity.pdbx_description
1 polymer ?
#
loop_
_entity_poly.entity_id
_entity_poly.type
_entity_poly.pdbx_seq_one_letter_code
_entity_poly.pdbx_strand_id
1 'polypeptide(L)'
;MLIFFLSMLETDEDKNKFTLLYEKYRKLLFYVANQILKDDYLSEDAVHQTFLKIIDNLEKISEVDCHKTKSYLHHILLSSATNIYYNL
;
A
#
# COMPACT_ATOMS: atom_id res chain seq x y z
N MET A 1 8.63 1.68 -8.90
CA MET A 1 7.15 1.79 -8.85
C MET A 1 6.66 3.12 -8.28
N LEU A 2 7.37 3.78 -7.35
CA LEU A 2 6.94 5.07 -6.78
C LEU A 2 6.57 6.15 -7.83
N ILE A 3 7.39 6.34 -8.87
CA ILE A 3 7.14 7.38 -9.90
C ILE A 3 5.77 7.22 -10.57
N PHE A 4 5.34 5.98 -10.83
CA PHE A 4 4.02 5.72 -11.40
C PHE A 4 2.90 6.24 -10.49
N PHE A 5 2.95 5.91 -9.19
CA PHE A 5 1.99 6.41 -8.22
C PHE A 5 2.00 7.93 -8.08
N LEU A 6 3.17 8.56 -8.11
CA LEU A 6 3.27 10.03 -8.02
C LEU A 6 2.68 10.74 -9.24
N SER A 7 2.66 10.08 -10.41
CA SER A 7 2.01 10.63 -11.60
C SER A 7 0.48 10.65 -11.52
N MET A 8 -0.11 9.89 -10.60
CA MET A 8 -1.56 9.86 -10.35
C MET A 8 -2.03 10.97 -9.39
N LEU A 9 -1.10 11.69 -8.75
CA LEU A 9 -1.38 12.71 -7.75
C LEU A 9 -1.17 14.11 -8.37
N GLU A 10 -2.09 15.04 -8.11
CA GLU A 10 -2.03 16.38 -8.69
C GLU A 10 -1.15 17.32 -7.86
N THR A 11 -1.36 17.33 -6.54
CA THR A 11 -0.72 18.30 -5.64
C THR A 11 0.63 17.80 -5.10
N ASP A 12 1.54 18.72 -4.83
CA ASP A 12 2.82 18.40 -4.21
C ASP A 12 2.67 17.93 -2.75
N GLU A 13 1.63 18.41 -2.06
CA GLU A 13 1.30 17.96 -0.70
C GLU A 13 0.95 16.46 -0.69
N ASP A 14 0.06 16.03 -1.60
CA ASP A 14 -0.32 14.62 -1.72
C ASP A 14 0.84 13.75 -2.15
N LYS A 15 1.65 14.21 -3.12
CA LYS A 15 2.86 13.50 -3.56
C LYS A 15 3.84 13.29 -2.41
N ASN A 16 4.07 14.32 -1.60
CA ASN A 16 4.96 14.24 -0.44
C ASN A 16 4.41 13.27 0.60
N LYS A 17 3.14 13.39 0.95
CA LYS A 17 2.47 12.51 1.92
C LYS A 17 2.47 11.05 1.46
N PHE A 18 2.16 10.80 0.20
CA PHE A 18 2.20 9.46 -0.39
C PHE A 18 3.63 8.90 -0.43
N THR A 19 4.62 9.71 -0.78
CA THR A 19 6.04 9.30 -0.76
C THR A 19 6.45 8.82 0.64
N LEU A 20 6.08 9.57 1.68
CA LEU A 20 6.36 9.19 3.06
C LEU A 20 5.68 7.87 3.45
N LEU A 21 4.42 7.66 3.05
CA LEU A 21 3.72 6.39 3.27
C LEU A 21 4.41 5.23 2.54
N TYR A 22 4.76 5.43 1.28
CA TYR A 22 5.37 4.42 0.43
C TYR A 22 6.71 3.95 1.00
N GLU A 23 7.63 4.87 1.25
CA GLU A 23 8.97 4.55 1.75
C GLU A 23 8.91 3.90 3.13
N LYS A 24 7.99 4.35 3.99
CA LYS A 24 7.86 3.81 5.35
C LYS A 24 7.27 2.41 5.37
N TYR A 25 6.24 2.13 4.57
CA TYR A 25 5.43 0.92 4.74
C TYR A 25 5.64 -0.14 3.66
N ARG A 26 6.20 0.19 2.48
CA ARG A 26 6.33 -0.78 1.37
C ARG A 26 6.98 -2.09 1.80
N LYS A 27 8.13 -2.04 2.49
CA LYS A 27 8.85 -3.25 2.91
C LYS A 27 8.04 -4.10 3.90
N LEU A 28 7.35 -3.45 4.83
CA LEU A 28 6.47 -4.13 5.79
C LEU A 28 5.30 -4.80 5.06
N LEU A 29 4.65 -4.08 4.15
CA LEU A 29 3.52 -4.60 3.40
C LEU A 29 3.93 -5.78 2.51
N PHE A 30 5.09 -5.69 1.85
CA PHE A 30 5.62 -6.82 1.08
C PHE A 30 5.89 -8.04 1.97
N TYR A 31 6.54 -7.84 3.13
CA TYR A 31 6.79 -8.92 4.08
C TYR A 31 5.48 -9.60 4.50
N VAL A 32 4.45 -8.84 4.86
CA VAL A 32 3.14 -9.38 5.26
C VAL A 32 2.45 -10.09 4.10
N ALA A 33 2.46 -9.53 2.89
CA ALA A 33 1.89 -10.17 1.71
C ALA A 33 2.56 -11.52 1.41
N ASN A 34 3.89 -11.56 1.49
CA ASN A 34 4.65 -12.79 1.23
C ASN A 34 4.41 -13.86 2.30
N GLN A 35 4.06 -13.47 3.53
CA GLN A 35 3.62 -14.45 4.53
C GLN A 35 2.32 -15.16 4.15
N ILE A 36 1.49 -14.57 3.30
CA ILE A 36 0.20 -15.11 2.85
C ILE A 36 0.35 -15.82 1.51
N LEU A 37 0.93 -15.15 0.52
CA LEU A 37 0.95 -15.60 -0.87
C LEU A 37 2.11 -16.54 -1.19
N LYS A 38 3.21 -16.47 -0.42
CA LYS A 38 4.42 -17.31 -0.59
C LYS A 38 5.01 -17.26 -2.01
N ASP A 39 4.73 -16.18 -2.73
CA ASP A 39 5.19 -15.93 -4.09
C ASP A 39 5.52 -14.44 -4.21
N ASP A 40 6.73 -14.12 -4.67
CA ASP A 40 7.22 -12.75 -4.71
C ASP A 40 6.47 -11.88 -5.72
N TYR A 41 6.04 -12.44 -6.86
CA TYR A 41 5.31 -11.71 -7.89
C TYR A 41 3.89 -11.36 -7.43
N LEU A 42 3.18 -12.35 -6.86
CA LEU A 42 1.85 -12.12 -6.29
C LEU A 42 1.91 -11.17 -5.09
N SER A 43 2.99 -11.24 -4.29
CA SER A 43 3.19 -10.34 -3.16
C SER A 43 3.44 -8.90 -3.60
N GLU A 44 4.25 -8.68 -4.64
CA GLU A 44 4.41 -7.35 -5.23
C GLU A 44 3.08 -6.84 -5.82
N ASP A 45 2.27 -7.69 -6.46
CA ASP A 45 0.94 -7.30 -6.97
C ASP A 45 0.00 -6.87 -5.84
N ALA A 46 -0.06 -7.62 -4.75
CA ALA A 46 -0.85 -7.27 -3.57
C ALA A 46 -0.44 -5.90 -2.98
N VAL A 47 0.87 -5.64 -2.90
CA VAL A 47 1.41 -4.34 -2.45
C VAL A 47 1.06 -3.23 -3.42
N HIS A 48 1.16 -3.47 -4.73
CA HIS A 48 0.79 -2.49 -5.75
C HIS A 48 -0.69 -2.10 -5.65
N GLN A 49 -1.59 -3.09 -5.61
CA GLN A 49 -3.04 -2.87 -5.45
C GLN A 49 -3.36 -2.13 -4.14
N THR A 50 -2.61 -2.41 -3.08
CA THR A 50 -2.74 -1.71 -1.80
C THR A 50 -2.40 -0.23 -1.94
N PHE A 51 -1.31 0.10 -2.63
CA PHE A 51 -0.93 1.50 -2.88
C PHE A 51 -1.89 2.26 -3.79
N LEU A 52 -2.51 1.60 -4.78
CA LEU A 52 -3.60 2.20 -5.54
C LEU A 52 -4.77 2.59 -4.64
N LYS A 53 -5.24 1.66 -3.79
CA LYS A 53 -6.34 1.94 -2.84
C LYS A 53 -5.98 3.04 -1.83
N ILE A 54 -4.70 3.17 -1.47
CA ILE A 54 -4.22 4.25 -0.58
C ILE A 54 -4.32 5.61 -1.27
N ILE A 55 -4.00 5.70 -2.56
CA ILE A 55 -4.16 6.95 -3.34
C ILE A 55 -5.63 7.37 -3.34
N ASP A 56 -6.55 6.43 -3.59
CA ASP A 56 -8.00 6.69 -3.62
C ASP A 56 -8.59 7.14 -2.25
N ASN A 57 -7.81 7.02 -1.17
CA ASN A 57 -8.26 7.30 0.20
C ASN A 57 -7.22 8.11 0.99
N LEU A 58 -6.33 8.82 0.30
CA LEU A 58 -5.18 9.50 0.90
C LEU A 58 -5.61 10.57 1.91
N GLU A 59 -6.76 11.20 1.69
CA GLU A 59 -7.40 12.19 2.56
C GLU A 59 -7.78 11.64 3.93
N LYS A 60 -8.05 10.32 4.04
CA LYS A 60 -8.42 9.67 5.31
C LYS A 60 -7.23 9.44 6.24
N ILE A 61 -6.01 9.56 5.73
CA ILE A 61 -4.78 9.36 6.48
C ILE A 61 -4.33 10.72 7.02
N SER A 62 -4.56 11.01 8.30
CA SER A 62 -4.15 12.29 8.88
C SER A 62 -2.66 12.36 9.22
N GLU A 63 -2.07 11.24 9.64
CA GLU A 63 -0.69 11.16 10.10
C GLU A 63 -0.03 9.90 9.52
N VAL A 64 1.17 10.03 8.95
CA VAL A 64 1.87 8.92 8.29
C VAL A 64 2.37 7.90 9.31
N ASP A 65 2.97 8.37 10.40
CA ASP A 65 3.67 7.52 11.38
C ASP A 65 2.86 7.34 12.66
N CYS A 66 1.74 6.61 12.56
CA CYS A 66 0.98 6.24 13.75
C CYS A 66 0.39 4.85 13.62
N HIS A 67 0.02 4.28 14.77
CA HIS A 67 -0.60 2.94 14.84
C HIS A 67 -1.87 2.84 14.00
N LYS A 68 -2.67 3.91 13.92
CA LYS A 68 -3.89 3.96 13.13
C LYS A 68 -3.60 3.76 11.64
N THR A 69 -2.63 4.47 11.10
CA THR A 69 -2.23 4.37 9.68
C THR A 69 -1.63 3.00 9.39
N LYS A 70 -0.74 2.49 10.24
CA LYS A 70 -0.20 1.13 10.10
C LYS A 70 -1.31 0.07 10.06
N SER A 71 -2.29 0.17 10.95
CA SER A 71 -3.43 -0.77 10.98
C SER A 71 -4.29 -0.65 9.73
N TYR A 72 -4.59 0.58 9.29
CA TYR A 72 -5.37 0.82 8.08
C TYR A 72 -4.72 0.20 6.83
N LEU A 73 -3.42 0.47 6.63
CA LEU A 73 -2.64 -0.09 5.52
C LEU A 73 -2.61 -1.63 5.56
N HIS A 74 -2.44 -2.21 6.75
CA HIS A 74 -2.46 -3.65 6.94
C HIS A 74 -3.83 -4.24 6.54
N HIS A 75 -4.95 -3.63 6.95
CA HIS A 75 -6.27 -4.12 6.56
C HIS A 75 -6.50 -4.12 5.04
N ILE A 76 -6.08 -3.04 4.35
CA ILE A 76 -6.17 -2.96 2.89
C ILE A 76 -5.33 -4.07 2.25
N LEU A 77 -4.11 -4.27 2.74
CA LEU A 77 -3.22 -5.31 2.25
C LEU A 77 -3.79 -6.71 2.41
N LEU A 78 -4.33 -7.03 3.59
CA LEU A 78 -4.95 -8.33 3.85
C LEU A 78 -6.08 -8.58 2.84
N SER A 79 -6.95 -7.60 2.64
CA SER A 79 -8.02 -7.70 1.64
C SER A 79 -7.49 -7.97 0.23
N SER A 80 -6.45 -7.24 -0.22
CA SER A 80 -5.85 -7.43 -1.54
C SER A 80 -5.16 -8.80 -1.68
N ALA A 81 -4.35 -9.20 -0.70
CA ALA A 81 -3.64 -10.49 -0.71
C ALA A 81 -4.61 -11.67 -0.64
N THR A 82 -5.64 -11.60 0.20
CA THR A 82 -6.69 -12.63 0.27
C THR A 82 -7.48 -12.73 -1.03
N ASN A 83 -7.80 -11.60 -1.67
CA ASN A 83 -8.44 -11.60 -2.98
C ASN A 83 -7.57 -12.28 -4.04
N ILE A 84 -6.27 -12.00 -4.08
CA ILE A 84 -5.36 -12.69 -4.99
C ILE A 84 -5.34 -14.19 -4.69
N TYR A 85 -5.15 -14.58 -3.43
CA TYR A 85 -5.09 -15.99 -3.01
C TYR A 85 -6.29 -16.82 -3.45
N TYR A 86 -7.51 -16.28 -3.36
CA TYR A 86 -8.73 -17.01 -3.75
C TYR A 86 -9.06 -16.97 -5.25
N ASN A 87 -8.41 -16.09 -6.02
CA ASN A 87 -8.60 -15.99 -7.47
C ASN A 87 -7.42 -16.59 -8.28
N LEU A 88 -6.55 -17.36 -7.61
CA LEU A 88 -5.55 -18.24 -8.25
C LEU A 88 -6.21 -19.53 -8.75
#